data_AF-A0A2V5WUZ4-F1
#
_entry.id   AF-A0A2V5WUZ4-F1
#
_cell.length_a   1.000
_cell.length_b   1.000
_cell.length_c   1.000
_cell.angle_alpha   90.00
_cell.angle_beta   90.00
_cell.angle_gamma   90.00
#
_symmetry.space_group_name_H-M   'P 1'
#
loop_
_entity.id
_entity.type
_entity.pdbx_description
1 polymer ?
#
loop_
_entity_poly.entity_id
_entity_poly.type
_entity_poly.pdbx_seq_one_letter_code
_entity_poly.pdbx_strand_id
1 'polypeptide(L)'
;MSPDPILVRQQPIQSLGRFSLALAEALNQSTSAPDKFRGAVLTAFSGECIQCGIRVSGEELLTLCEPAGADETNPRVARLKQGYCARNGCNSYYYRLIFTGHPDIDWTRVLSQTEPQEAEHVKQADAECAAVEAAKRALRRRMAGRILVGVAVVALLLLIRQWFVGGTIPLVREPENFQVDPVPPGKLLQ
;
A
#
# COMPACT_ATOMS: atom_id res chain seq x y z
N MET A 1 -7.04 14.40 -37.96
CA MET A 1 -6.48 13.07 -38.24
C MET A 1 -5.61 12.71 -37.04
N SER A 2 -6.04 11.78 -36.19
CA SER A 2 -5.13 11.23 -35.18
C SER A 2 -4.07 10.42 -35.92
N PRO A 3 -2.77 10.63 -35.63
CA PRO A 3 -1.71 9.82 -36.23
C PRO A 3 -1.96 8.35 -35.88
N ASP A 4 -1.83 7.47 -36.87
CA ASP A 4 -2.04 6.04 -36.66
C ASP A 4 -1.02 5.52 -35.65
N PRO A 5 -1.45 4.71 -34.67
CA PRO A 5 -0.55 4.14 -33.69
C PRO A 5 0.38 3.15 -34.40
N ILE A 6 1.68 3.44 -34.38
CA ILE A 6 2.69 2.52 -34.94
C ILE A 6 2.91 1.35 -33.98
N LEU A 7 2.82 1.61 -32.68
CA LEU A 7 3.00 0.58 -31.68
C LEU A 7 2.08 0.78 -30.48
N VAL A 8 1.56 -0.34 -29.98
CA VAL A 8 0.70 -0.38 -28.81
C VAL A 8 1.26 -1.42 -27.84
N ARG A 9 1.51 -1.01 -26.60
CA ARG A 9 2.02 -1.89 -25.53
C ARG A 9 1.11 -1.81 -24.31
N GLN A 10 0.85 -2.92 -23.65
CA GLN A 10 0.11 -2.91 -22.38
C GLN A 10 1.12 -2.89 -21.23
N GLN A 11 0.89 -2.06 -20.21
CA GLN A 11 1.63 -2.13 -18.96
C GLN A 11 0.77 -1.99 -17.70
N PRO A 12 1.15 -2.66 -16.60
CA PRO A 12 0.49 -2.50 -15.33
C PRO A 12 0.77 -1.11 -14.74
N ILE A 13 -0.20 -0.56 -14.01
CA ILE A 13 -0.10 0.81 -13.47
C ILE A 13 1.12 0.97 -12.56
N GLN A 14 1.45 -0.07 -11.80
CA GLN A 14 2.58 -0.06 -10.87
C GLN A 14 3.95 0.06 -11.57
N SER A 15 4.05 -0.38 -12.83
CA SER A 15 5.30 -0.25 -13.60
C SER A 15 5.33 1.00 -14.49
N LEU A 16 4.21 1.74 -14.64
CA LEU A 16 4.14 2.92 -15.52
C LEU A 16 5.25 3.93 -15.24
N GLY A 17 5.45 4.30 -13.98
CA GLY A 17 6.48 5.27 -13.59
C GLY A 17 7.91 4.78 -13.86
N ARG A 18 8.16 3.48 -13.71
CA ARG A 18 9.47 2.87 -13.99
C ARG A 18 9.72 2.80 -15.50
N PHE A 19 8.71 2.39 -16.25
CA PHE A 19 8.76 2.33 -17.69
C PHE A 19 8.98 3.72 -18.30
N SER A 20 8.28 4.75 -17.82
CA SER A 20 8.47 6.12 -18.29
C SER A 20 9.87 6.66 -17.97
N LEU A 21 10.50 6.21 -16.87
CA LEU A 21 11.87 6.58 -16.53
C LEU A 21 12.88 5.91 -17.48
N ALA A 22 12.77 4.59 -17.65
CA ALA A 22 13.61 3.84 -18.58
C ALA A 22 13.46 4.37 -20.03
N LEU A 23 12.24 4.73 -20.42
CA LEU A 23 11.97 5.35 -21.72
C LEU A 23 12.67 6.70 -21.85
N ALA A 24 12.58 7.56 -20.84
CA ALA A 24 13.24 8.87 -20.84
C ALA A 24 14.77 8.74 -20.90
N GLU A 25 15.35 7.77 -20.19
CA GLU A 25 16.78 7.47 -20.22
C GLU A 25 17.24 6.98 -21.60
N ALA A 26 16.53 6.01 -22.19
CA ALA A 26 16.82 5.50 -23.54
C ALA A 26 16.74 6.61 -24.59
N LEU A 27 15.74 7.49 -24.47
CA LEU A 27 15.58 8.65 -25.36
C LEU A 27 16.73 9.65 -25.21
N ASN A 28 17.16 9.96 -23.98
CA ASN A 28 18.30 10.84 -23.72
C ASN A 28 19.62 10.28 -24.27
N GLN A 29 19.81 8.96 -24.22
CA GLN A 29 21.00 8.31 -24.79
C GLN A 29 21.02 8.32 -26.33
N SER A 30 19.85 8.39 -26.95
CA SER A 30 19.71 8.31 -28.42
C SER A 30 19.88 9.65 -29.14
N THR A 31 19.82 10.79 -28.43
CA THR A 31 19.65 12.11 -29.06
C THR A 31 20.67 13.15 -28.60
N SER A 32 21.25 13.89 -29.55
CA SER A 32 22.18 14.99 -29.33
C SER A 32 21.53 16.37 -29.10
N ALA A 33 20.22 16.50 -29.30
CA ALA A 33 19.44 17.74 -29.13
C ALA A 33 18.19 17.51 -28.22
N PRO A 34 18.35 17.48 -26.89
CA PRO A 34 17.34 16.96 -25.96
C PRO A 34 16.04 17.79 -25.87
N ASP A 35 16.11 19.12 -25.99
CA ASP A 35 14.95 19.98 -25.71
C ASP A 35 13.84 19.92 -26.77
N LYS A 36 14.21 19.97 -28.06
CA LYS A 36 13.23 19.87 -29.18
C LYS A 36 12.68 18.46 -29.30
N PHE A 37 13.52 17.48 -29.01
CA PHE A 37 13.18 16.06 -29.06
C PHE A 37 12.20 15.68 -27.94
N ARG A 38 12.38 16.23 -26.74
CA ARG A 38 11.47 16.01 -25.61
C ARG A 38 10.03 16.42 -25.95
N GLY A 39 9.81 17.58 -26.58
CA GLY A 39 8.46 18.00 -27.01
C GLY A 39 7.83 17.06 -28.04
N ALA A 40 8.62 16.57 -29.00
CA ALA A 40 8.16 15.60 -30.00
C ALA A 40 7.80 14.24 -29.36
N VAL A 41 8.59 13.78 -28.39
CA VAL A 41 8.30 12.54 -27.64
C VAL A 41 7.00 12.67 -26.85
N LEU A 42 6.81 13.78 -26.13
CA LEU A 42 5.63 14.01 -25.28
C LEU A 42 4.33 14.04 -26.08
N THR A 43 4.39 14.50 -27.34
CA THR A 43 3.26 14.51 -28.26
C THR A 43 3.06 13.17 -28.96
N ALA A 44 4.12 12.39 -29.16
CA ALA A 44 4.08 11.10 -29.83
C ALA A 44 3.83 9.90 -28.89
N PHE A 45 3.74 10.15 -27.58
CA PHE A 45 3.54 9.13 -26.54
C PHE A 45 2.31 9.45 -25.68
N SER A 46 1.43 8.47 -25.50
CA SER A 46 0.26 8.59 -24.63
C SER A 46 -0.12 7.25 -24.00
N GLY A 47 -0.88 7.29 -22.90
CA GLY A 47 -1.42 6.12 -22.24
C GLY A 47 -2.93 6.16 -22.17
N GLU A 48 -3.60 5.03 -22.33
CA GLU A 48 -5.05 4.90 -22.23
C GLU A 48 -5.42 3.77 -21.27
N CYS A 49 -6.30 4.06 -20.30
CA CYS A 49 -6.81 3.02 -19.41
C CYS A 49 -7.67 2.01 -20.18
N ILE A 50 -7.38 0.73 -20.04
CA ILE A 50 -8.07 -0.34 -20.80
C ILE A 50 -9.56 -0.44 -20.41
N GLN A 51 -9.93 -0.08 -19.18
CA GLN A 51 -11.29 -0.24 -18.68
C GLN A 51 -12.17 1.00 -18.90
N CYS A 52 -11.65 2.20 -18.60
CA CYS A 52 -12.45 3.43 -18.67
C CYS A 52 -12.06 4.39 -19.81
N GLY A 53 -11.07 4.01 -20.63
CA GLY A 53 -10.63 4.81 -21.78
C GLY A 53 -10.03 6.17 -21.43
N ILE A 54 -9.74 6.45 -20.16
CA ILE A 54 -9.14 7.73 -19.79
C ILE A 54 -7.73 7.82 -20.39
N ARG A 55 -7.48 8.89 -21.14
CA ARG A 55 -6.19 9.16 -21.76
C ARG A 55 -5.32 10.00 -20.85
N VAL A 56 -4.06 9.61 -20.75
CA VAL A 56 -2.98 10.24 -19.99
C VAL A 56 -1.92 10.68 -21.01
N SER A 57 -1.51 11.94 -20.96
CA SER A 57 -0.52 12.48 -21.91
C SER A 57 0.89 12.00 -21.59
N GLY A 58 1.80 12.10 -22.55
CA GLY A 58 3.22 11.83 -22.32
C GLY A 58 3.82 12.69 -21.19
N GLU A 59 3.31 13.91 -21.00
CA GLU A 59 3.71 14.80 -19.90
C GLU A 59 3.30 14.21 -18.55
N GLU A 60 2.03 13.85 -18.39
CA GLU A 60 1.53 13.22 -17.16
C GLU A 60 2.27 11.91 -16.85
N LEU A 61 2.68 11.15 -17.88
CA LEU A 61 3.47 9.93 -17.72
C LEU A 61 4.93 10.23 -17.33
N LEU A 62 5.54 11.29 -17.87
CA LEU A 62 6.91 11.67 -17.52
C LEU A 62 6.98 12.22 -16.09
N THR A 63 5.96 12.95 -15.63
CA THR A 63 5.85 13.41 -14.23
C THR A 63 5.75 12.25 -13.23
N LEU A 64 5.39 11.04 -13.67
CA LEU A 64 5.43 9.84 -12.80
C LEU A 64 6.86 9.48 -12.37
N CYS A 65 7.86 9.83 -13.17
CA CYS A 65 9.28 9.58 -12.88
C CYS A 65 9.83 10.54 -11.82
N GLU A 66 9.23 11.73 -11.68
CA GLU A 66 9.73 12.77 -10.80
C GLU A 66 9.39 12.45 -9.33
N PRO A 67 10.32 12.68 -8.39
CA PRO A 67 10.07 12.45 -6.97
C PRO A 67 8.88 13.29 -6.48
N ALA A 68 8.23 12.82 -5.42
CA ALA A 68 6.92 13.30 -4.93
C ALA A 68 6.84 14.80 -4.54
N GLY A 69 7.90 15.59 -4.70
CA GLY A 69 7.92 17.03 -4.38
C GLY A 69 7.75 17.98 -5.57
N ALA A 70 7.83 17.51 -6.82
CA ALA A 70 7.92 18.42 -7.97
C ALA A 70 6.56 18.90 -8.53
N ASP A 71 5.48 18.12 -8.39
CA ASP A 71 4.20 18.43 -9.06
C ASP A 71 2.99 17.69 -8.45
N GLU A 72 2.79 17.80 -7.13
CA GLU A 72 1.60 17.28 -6.44
C GLU A 72 0.29 18.00 -6.84
N THR A 73 0.34 18.99 -7.73
CA THR A 73 -0.80 19.83 -8.10
C THR A 73 -1.80 19.12 -9.01
N ASN A 74 -1.41 18.07 -9.76
CA ASN A 74 -2.33 17.32 -10.61
C ASN A 74 -2.88 16.06 -9.90
N PRO A 75 -4.17 16.03 -9.52
CA PRO A 75 -4.76 14.88 -8.82
C PRO A 75 -4.73 13.59 -9.65
N ARG A 76 -4.65 13.67 -10.98
CA ARG A 76 -4.54 12.49 -11.85
C ARG A 76 -3.19 11.82 -11.72
N VAL A 77 -2.12 12.59 -11.74
CA VAL A 77 -0.73 12.11 -11.59
C VAL A 77 -0.52 11.55 -10.19
N ALA A 78 -1.05 12.22 -9.16
CA ALA A 78 -0.99 11.72 -7.78
C ALA A 78 -1.63 10.31 -7.63
N ARG A 79 -2.78 10.09 -8.27
CA ARG A 79 -3.44 8.77 -8.27
C ARG A 79 -2.63 7.71 -9.00
N LEU A 80 -2.05 8.07 -10.16
CA LEU A 80 -1.19 7.16 -10.92
C LEU A 80 0.06 6.78 -10.13
N LYS A 81 0.70 7.73 -9.42
CA LYS A 81 1.84 7.45 -8.51
C LYS A 81 1.47 6.49 -7.38
N GLN A 82 0.22 6.52 -6.93
CA GLN A 82 -0.31 5.61 -5.91
C GLN A 82 -0.70 4.23 -6.46
N GLY A 83 -0.55 3.98 -7.77
CA GLY A 83 -0.93 2.71 -8.39
C GLY A 83 -2.40 2.61 -8.80
N TYR A 84 -3.15 3.73 -8.79
CA TYR A 84 -4.56 3.78 -9.17
C TYR A 84 -4.76 4.39 -10.55
N CYS A 85 -5.91 4.10 -11.17
CA CYS A 85 -6.31 4.76 -12.41
C CYS A 85 -6.49 6.28 -12.18
N ALA A 86 -6.13 7.06 -13.21
CA ALA A 86 -6.31 8.51 -13.25
C ALA A 86 -7.79 8.93 -13.08
N ARG A 87 -8.74 8.09 -13.53
CA ARG A 87 -10.17 8.31 -13.31
C ARG A 87 -10.55 7.85 -11.90
N ASN A 88 -11.19 8.73 -11.13
CA ASN A 88 -11.76 8.33 -9.84
C ASN A 88 -12.87 7.29 -10.03
N GLY A 89 -12.87 6.24 -9.21
CA GLY A 89 -13.83 5.12 -9.29
C GLY A 89 -13.52 4.06 -10.35
N CYS A 90 -12.38 4.15 -11.07
CA CYS A 90 -11.94 3.08 -11.96
C CYS A 90 -10.90 2.18 -11.26
N ASN A 91 -11.14 0.86 -11.31
CA ASN A 91 -10.28 -0.17 -10.71
C ASN A 91 -9.43 -0.92 -11.75
N SER A 92 -9.12 -0.28 -12.88
CA SER A 92 -8.23 -0.89 -13.87
C SER A 92 -6.82 -1.00 -13.29
N TYR A 93 -6.14 -2.09 -13.62
CA TYR A 93 -4.74 -2.31 -13.24
C TYR A 93 -3.78 -2.12 -14.41
N TYR A 94 -4.29 -1.89 -15.63
CA TYR A 94 -3.51 -1.87 -16.86
C TYR A 94 -3.82 -0.64 -17.71
N TYR A 95 -2.77 -0.10 -18.29
CA TYR A 95 -2.81 0.94 -19.28
C TYR A 95 -2.25 0.43 -20.61
N ARG A 96 -2.86 0.89 -21.69
CA ARG A 96 -2.38 0.73 -23.04
C ARG A 96 -1.56 1.95 -23.39
N LEU A 97 -0.26 1.78 -23.52
CA LEU A 97 0.67 2.77 -24.03
C LEU A 97 0.61 2.77 -25.56
N ILE A 98 0.44 3.96 -26.12
CA ILE A 98 0.26 4.21 -27.55
C ILE A 98 1.41 5.10 -28.01
N PHE A 99 2.17 4.59 -28.98
CA PHE A 99 3.28 5.29 -29.62
C PHE A 99 2.91 5.61 -31.05
N THR A 100 2.87 6.90 -31.37
CA THR A 100 2.55 7.38 -32.71
C THR A 100 3.83 7.65 -33.48
N GLY A 101 3.80 7.44 -34.79
CA GLY A 101 4.97 7.69 -35.63
C GLY A 101 5.44 9.13 -35.58
N HIS A 102 6.73 9.32 -35.39
CA HIS A 102 7.38 10.60 -35.54
C HIS A 102 8.66 10.41 -36.38
N PRO A 103 8.94 11.27 -37.37
CA PRO A 103 10.08 11.10 -38.28
C PRO A 103 11.43 11.02 -37.55
N ASP A 104 11.52 11.67 -36.40
CA ASP A 104 12.74 11.74 -35.60
C ASP A 104 12.86 10.61 -34.55
N ILE A 105 11.83 9.77 -34.36
CA ILE A 105 11.79 8.78 -33.27
C ILE A 105 11.66 7.36 -33.81
N ASP A 106 12.69 6.55 -33.60
CA ASP A 106 12.63 5.10 -33.82
C ASP A 106 12.19 4.37 -32.54
N TRP A 107 10.87 4.21 -32.40
CA TRP A 107 10.28 3.53 -31.25
C TRP A 107 10.74 2.07 -31.10
N THR A 108 11.06 1.39 -32.20
CA THR A 108 11.48 -0.02 -32.15
C THR A 108 12.82 -0.14 -31.45
N ARG A 109 13.76 0.75 -31.81
CA ARG A 109 15.09 0.81 -31.20
C ARG A 109 15.00 1.23 -29.73
N VAL A 110 14.25 2.28 -29.42
CA VAL A 110 14.12 2.78 -28.04
C VAL A 110 13.52 1.71 -27.12
N LEU A 111 12.49 0.99 -27.57
CA LEU A 111 11.83 0.00 -26.73
C LEU A 111 12.65 -1.27 -26.53
N SER A 112 13.45 -1.68 -27.52
CA SER A 112 14.39 -2.79 -27.38
C SER A 112 15.44 -2.55 -26.29
N GLN A 113 15.77 -1.28 -26.00
CA GLN A 113 16.69 -0.89 -24.93
C GLN A 113 16.03 -0.89 -23.55
N THR A 114 14.70 -0.71 -23.49
CA THR A 114 13.94 -0.72 -22.23
C THR A 114 13.61 -2.13 -21.71
N GLU A 115 13.55 -3.16 -22.58
CA GLU A 115 13.30 -4.55 -22.18
C GLU A 115 14.33 -5.15 -21.20
N PRO A 116 15.65 -4.98 -21.38
CA PRO A 116 16.64 -5.52 -20.43
C PRO A 116 16.59 -4.83 -19.06
N GLN A 117 16.30 -3.52 -19.02
CA GLN A 117 16.19 -2.77 -17.77
C GLN A 117 14.94 -3.14 -16.95
N GLU A 118 13.81 -3.46 -17.60
CA GLU A 118 12.62 -3.94 -16.88
C GLU A 118 12.90 -5.24 -16.13
N ALA A 119 13.66 -6.18 -16.72
CA ALA A 119 13.95 -7.48 -16.11
C ALA A 119 14.89 -7.39 -14.89
N GLU A 120 15.83 -6.46 -14.88
CA GLU A 120 16.71 -6.21 -13.74
C GLU A 120 16.01 -5.45 -12.61
N HIS A 121 15.20 -4.45 -12.95
CA HIS A 121 14.51 -3.63 -11.96
C HIS A 121 13.29 -4.30 -11.33
N VAL A 122 12.61 -5.24 -12.02
CA VAL A 122 11.57 -6.08 -11.40
C VAL A 122 12.15 -6.92 -10.27
N LYS A 123 13.35 -7.51 -10.45
CA LYS A 123 14.04 -8.25 -9.39
C LYS A 123 14.38 -7.38 -8.19
N GLN A 124 14.74 -6.12 -8.43
CA GLN A 124 15.11 -5.17 -7.39
C GLN A 124 13.88 -4.67 -6.62
N ALA A 125 12.77 -4.37 -7.32
CA ALA A 125 11.51 -3.96 -6.71
C ALA A 125 10.86 -5.10 -5.91
N ASP A 126 10.97 -6.34 -6.37
CA ASP A 126 10.49 -7.52 -5.64
C ASP A 126 11.31 -7.76 -4.36
N ALA A 127 12.63 -7.55 -4.43
CA ALA A 127 13.50 -7.61 -3.25
C ALA A 127 13.17 -6.52 -2.23
N GLU A 128 12.86 -5.30 -2.68
CA GLU A 128 12.52 -4.18 -1.83
C GLU A 128 11.12 -4.35 -1.19
N CYS A 129 10.13 -4.82 -1.94
CA CYS A 129 8.81 -5.19 -1.40
C CYS A 129 8.91 -6.33 -0.39
N ALA A 130 9.71 -7.37 -0.68
CA ALA A 130 9.95 -8.47 0.25
C ALA A 130 10.64 -7.99 1.54
N ALA A 131 11.58 -7.05 1.45
CA ALA A 131 12.23 -6.44 2.59
C ALA A 131 11.27 -5.60 3.46
N VAL A 132 10.39 -4.80 2.84
CA VAL A 132 9.39 -4.00 3.55
C VAL A 132 8.35 -4.89 4.25
N GLU A 133 7.92 -5.98 3.61
CA GLU A 133 7.02 -6.94 4.24
C GLU A 133 7.69 -7.70 5.40
N ALA A 134 8.96 -8.08 5.24
CA ALA A 134 9.74 -8.72 6.30
C ALA A 134 9.91 -7.78 7.51
N ALA A 135 10.18 -6.50 7.27
CA ALA A 135 10.29 -5.47 8.31
C ALA A 135 8.94 -5.27 9.05
N LYS A 136 7.81 -5.21 8.33
CA LYS A 136 6.47 -5.12 8.93
C LYS A 136 6.13 -6.35 9.78
N ARG A 137 6.49 -7.57 9.33
CA ARG A 137 6.27 -8.81 10.09
C ARG A 137 7.13 -8.87 11.36
N ALA A 138 8.38 -8.43 11.28
CA ALA A 138 9.28 -8.35 12.44
C ALA A 138 8.77 -7.35 13.49
N LEU A 139 8.27 -6.19 13.05
CA LEU A 139 7.70 -5.18 13.94
C LEU A 139 6.41 -5.67 14.63
N ARG A 140 5.51 -6.35 13.90
CA ARG A 140 4.29 -6.95 14.48
C ARG A 140 4.61 -8.01 15.53
N ARG A 141 5.61 -8.86 15.29
CA ARG A 141 6.04 -9.87 16.29
C ARG A 141 6.59 -9.22 17.57
N ARG A 142 7.36 -8.13 17.45
CA ARG A 142 7.86 -7.38 18.61
C ARG A 142 6.74 -6.71 19.41
N MET A 143 5.73 -6.15 18.73
CA MET A 143 4.58 -5.56 19.42
C MET A 143 3.69 -6.62 20.10
N ALA A 144 3.45 -7.76 19.45
CA ALA A 144 2.68 -8.86 20.02
C ALA A 144 3.31 -9.38 21.32
N GLY A 145 4.63 -9.51 21.37
CA GLY A 145 5.34 -9.90 22.59
C GLY A 145 5.14 -8.90 23.74
N ARG A 146 5.18 -7.59 23.47
CA ARG A 146 4.96 -6.56 24.50
C ARG A 146 3.54 -6.55 25.03
N ILE A 147 2.54 -6.77 24.17
CA ILE A 147 1.14 -6.88 24.57
C ILE A 147 0.95 -8.10 25.47
N LEU A 148 1.52 -9.25 25.10
CA LEU A 148 1.40 -10.49 25.86
C LEU A 148 2.04 -10.38 27.25
N VAL A 149 3.20 -9.71 27.36
CA VAL A 149 3.82 -9.38 28.65
C VAL A 149 2.92 -8.46 29.48
N GLY A 150 2.35 -7.42 28.87
CA GLY A 150 1.41 -6.52 29.55
C GLY A 150 0.18 -7.25 30.11
N VAL A 151 -0.43 -8.13 29.31
CA VAL A 151 -1.57 -8.96 29.73
C VAL A 151 -1.18 -9.90 30.89
N ALA A 152 -0.01 -10.53 30.82
CA ALA A 152 0.47 -11.41 31.89
C ALA A 152 0.67 -10.65 33.21
N VAL A 153 1.24 -9.44 33.16
CA VAL A 153 1.43 -8.59 34.35
C VAL A 153 0.08 -8.19 34.95
N VAL A 154 -0.89 -7.78 34.14
CA VAL A 154 -2.24 -7.43 34.62
C VAL A 154 -2.94 -8.64 35.25
N ALA A 155 -2.87 -9.81 34.61
CA ALA A 155 -3.44 -11.03 35.16
C ALA A 155 -2.80 -11.43 36.51
N LEU A 156 -1.48 -11.31 36.62
CA LEU A 156 -0.76 -11.56 37.87
C LEU A 156 -1.18 -10.59 38.98
N LEU A 157 -1.30 -9.29 38.66
CA LEU A 157 -1.78 -8.28 39.61
C LEU A 157 -3.22 -8.56 40.06
N LEU A 158 -4.09 -9.01 39.16
CA LEU A 158 -5.46 -9.41 39.51
C LEU A 158 -5.48 -10.63 40.43
N LEU A 159 -4.64 -11.64 40.18
CA LEU A 159 -4.50 -12.81 41.06
C LEU A 159 -4.00 -12.42 42.45
N ILE A 160 -2.96 -11.59 42.54
CA ILE A 160 -2.43 -11.08 43.81
C ILE A 160 -3.53 -10.30 44.54
N ARG A 161 -4.25 -9.42 43.84
CA ARG A 161 -5.35 -8.66 44.43
C ARG A 161 -6.46 -9.57 44.96
N GLN A 162 -6.83 -10.61 44.23
CA GLN A 162 -7.85 -11.57 44.65
C GLN A 162 -7.44 -12.34 45.91
N TRP A 163 -6.15 -12.63 46.05
CA TRP A 163 -5.60 -13.29 47.24
C TRP A 163 -5.52 -12.36 48.46
N PHE A 164 -5.04 -11.13 48.27
CA PHE A 164 -4.83 -10.18 49.37
C PHE A 164 -6.11 -9.48 49.85
N VAL A 165 -7.08 -9.25 48.97
CA VAL A 165 -8.35 -8.59 49.33
C VAL A 165 -9.37 -9.60 49.89
N GLY A 166 -9.00 -10.88 50.02
CA GLY A 166 -9.84 -11.89 50.64
C GLY A 166 -11.06 -12.19 49.78
N GLY A 167 -10.84 -12.81 48.62
CA GLY A 167 -11.92 -13.33 47.79
C GLY A 167 -12.79 -14.29 48.60
N THR A 168 -13.95 -13.79 49.02
CA THR A 168 -15.12 -14.59 49.41
C THR A 168 -15.42 -15.50 48.24
N ILE A 169 -15.05 -16.77 48.36
CA ILE A 169 -15.42 -17.81 47.39
C ILE A 169 -16.96 -17.89 47.42
N PRO A 170 -17.69 -17.53 46.35
CA PRO A 170 -19.16 -17.47 46.40
C PRO A 170 -19.83 -18.85 46.57
N LEU A 171 -19.06 -19.93 46.47
CA LEU A 171 -19.58 -21.31 46.40
C LEU A 171 -19.42 -22.12 47.70
N VAL A 172 -18.73 -21.62 48.71
CA VAL A 172 -18.53 -22.35 49.98
C VAL A 172 -19.11 -21.48 51.10
N ARG A 173 -20.44 -21.46 51.17
CA ARG A 173 -21.16 -20.91 52.32
C ARG A 173 -21.33 -22.09 53.29
N GLU A 174 -20.56 -22.12 54.37
CA GLU A 174 -20.83 -23.05 55.46
C GLU A 174 -22.24 -22.75 56.03
N PRO A 175 -23.10 -23.76 56.20
CA PRO A 175 -24.44 -23.53 56.74
C PRO A 175 -24.32 -23.07 58.18
N GLU A 176 -24.73 -21.84 58.46
CA GLU A 176 -24.86 -21.32 59.82
C GLU A 176 -25.87 -22.19 60.58
N ASN A 177 -25.35 -23.00 61.51
CA ASN A 177 -26.16 -23.71 62.50
C ASN A 177 -26.64 -22.69 63.52
N PHE A 178 -27.79 -22.07 63.27
CA PHE A 178 -28.53 -21.35 64.30
C PHE A 178 -29.08 -22.37 65.32
N GLN A 179 -28.36 -22.58 66.42
CA GLN A 179 -28.97 -23.15 67.62
C GLN A 179 -29.83 -22.07 68.28
N VAL A 180 -31.14 -22.24 68.16
CA VAL A 180 -32.12 -21.47 68.91
C VAL A 180 -32.12 -22.01 70.34
N ASP A 181 -31.64 -21.22 71.29
CA ASP A 181 -31.78 -21.54 72.71
C ASP A 181 -33.27 -21.49 73.10
N PRO A 182 -33.87 -22.57 73.61
CA PRO A 182 -35.24 -22.51 74.11
C PRO A 182 -35.27 -21.68 75.40
N VAL A 183 -36.01 -20.58 75.36
CA VAL A 183 -36.31 -19.75 76.54
C VAL A 183 -37.08 -20.60 77.56
N PRO A 184 -36.63 -20.70 78.83
CA PRO A 184 -37.31 -21.50 79.85
C PRO A 184 -38.71 -20.93 80.18
N PRO A 185 -39.75 -21.78 80.26
CA PRO A 185 -41.11 -21.32 80.53
C PRO A 185 -41.26 -21.00 82.01
N GLY A 186 -41.16 -19.72 82.36
CA GLY A 186 -41.35 -19.30 83.74
C GLY A 186 -40.99 -17.85 83.98
N LYS A 187 -41.67 -16.92 83.29
CA LYS A 187 -41.85 -15.50 83.68
C LYS A 187 -42.68 -14.74 82.64
N LEU A 188 -43.96 -15.11 82.50
CA LEU A 188 -45.00 -14.16 82.12
C LEU A 188 -46.20 -14.44 83.02
N LEU A 189 -46.34 -13.57 84.02
CA LEU A 189 -47.49 -13.45 84.91
C LEU A 189 -48.64 -12.74 84.17
N GLN A 190 -49.87 -13.12 84.54
CA GLN A 190 -51.19 -12.54 84.22
C GLN A 190 -52.02 -13.24 83.15
#